data_AF-Q1R0V5-F1
#
_entry.id   AF-Q1R0V5-F1
#
_cell.length_a   1.000
_cell.length_b   1.000
_cell.length_c   1.000
_cell.angle_alpha   90.00
_cell.angle_beta   90.00
_cell.angle_gamma   90.00
#
_symmetry.space_group_name_H-M   'P 1'
#
loop_
_entity.id
_entity.type
_entity.pdbx_description
1 polymer ?
#
loop_
_entity_poly.entity_id
_entity_poly.type
_entity_poly.pdbx_seq_one_letter_code
_entity_poly.pdbx_strand_id
1 'polypeptide(L)'
;MSNHPPLKAGERTFNVLLLLLSLGVLYEAYRITGFDLPNSAGAFPLLLGVIMVASMVAIILGQRRHTGPETQGVLDEARHFFREHFPMAIIVFSAMATGYLFLLTSLGFISATAIFLFVSQVYLRRGHLLTSSIVTAVSTGIIYALFKLLFQVYLP
;
A
#
# COMPACT_ATOMS: atom_id res chain seq x y z
N MET A 1 -0.70 37.25 2.46
CA MET A 1 -0.33 36.19 1.50
C MET A 1 -0.02 34.94 2.31
N SER A 2 -0.79 33.86 2.13
CA SER A 2 -0.56 32.63 2.89
C SER A 2 0.73 31.95 2.40
N ASN A 3 1.72 31.82 3.30
CA ASN A 3 3.02 31.18 3.07
C ASN A 3 2.89 29.66 2.91
N HIS A 4 2.15 29.19 1.92
CA HIS A 4 2.11 27.76 1.59
C HIS A 4 3.17 27.47 0.53
N PRO A 5 4.03 26.46 0.73
CA PRO A 5 4.97 26.05 -0.30
C PRO A 5 4.21 25.66 -1.58
N PRO A 6 4.72 26.02 -2.77
CA PRO A 6 4.09 25.67 -4.03
C PRO A 6 4.02 24.14 -4.19
N LEU A 7 2.99 23.65 -4.89
CA LEU A 7 2.85 22.22 -5.16
C LEU A 7 3.99 21.73 -6.06
N LYS A 8 4.40 20.47 -5.88
CA LYS A 8 5.34 19.82 -6.80
C LYS A 8 4.65 19.50 -8.12
N ALA A 9 5.45 19.43 -9.17
CA ALA A 9 4.99 19.06 -10.51
C ALA A 9 4.33 17.66 -10.47
N GLY A 10 3.15 17.52 -11.06
CA GLY A 10 2.37 16.28 -11.11
C GLY A 10 1.66 15.88 -9.80
N GLU A 11 1.88 16.58 -8.68
CA GLU A 11 1.35 16.22 -7.36
C GLU A 11 -0.18 16.21 -7.32
N ARG A 12 -0.82 17.18 -7.99
CA ARG A 12 -2.28 17.27 -8.03
C ARG A 12 -2.90 16.12 -8.80
N THR A 13 -2.34 15.78 -9.96
CA THR A 13 -2.79 14.64 -10.78
C THR A 13 -2.58 13.33 -10.03
N PHE A 14 -1.47 13.20 -9.32
CA PHE A 14 -1.20 12.04 -8.49
C PHE A 14 -2.18 11.86 -7.34
N ASN A 15 -2.50 12.93 -6.61
CA ASN A 15 -3.45 12.84 -5.51
C ASN A 15 -4.85 12.45 -6.00
N VAL A 16 -5.25 12.93 -7.18
CA VAL A 16 -6.49 12.47 -7.83
C VAL A 16 -6.39 10.98 -8.21
N LEU A 17 -5.27 10.54 -8.77
CA LEU A 17 -5.05 9.13 -9.12
C LEU A 17 -5.05 8.22 -7.88
N LEU A 18 -4.43 8.66 -6.79
CA LEU A 18 -4.46 7.95 -5.50
C LEU A 18 -5.85 7.92 -4.89
N LEU A 19 -6.65 8.98 -5.02
CA LEU A 19 -8.05 8.96 -4.60
C LEU A 19 -8.85 7.92 -5.39
N LEU A 20 -8.69 7.88 -6.71
CA LEU A 20 -9.34 6.88 -7.57
C LEU A 20 -8.93 5.46 -7.18
N LEU A 21 -7.63 5.23 -6.93
CA LEU A 21 -7.13 3.93 -6.49
C LEU A 21 -7.68 3.54 -5.11
N SER A 22 -7.75 4.49 -4.17
CA SER A 22 -8.33 4.28 -2.83
C SER A 22 -9.82 3.92 -2.91
N LEU A 23 -10.57 4.57 -3.80
CA LEU A 23 -11.96 4.22 -4.09
C LEU A 23 -12.09 2.81 -4.69
N GLY A 24 -11.17 2.43 -5.58
CA GLY A 24 -11.11 1.07 -6.12
C GLY A 24 -10.89 0.01 -5.04
N VAL A 25 -9.95 0.25 -4.11
CA VAL A 25 -9.72 -0.62 -2.94
C VAL A 25 -10.96 -0.71 -2.06
N LEU A 26 -11.60 0.42 -1.77
CA LEU A 26 -12.82 0.46 -0.96
C LEU A 26 -13.97 -0.31 -1.62
N TYR A 27 -14.11 -0.18 -2.94
CA TYR A 27 -15.11 -0.90 -3.73
C TYR A 27 -14.88 -2.42 -3.68
N GLU A 28 -13.64 -2.87 -3.90
CA GLU A 28 -13.29 -4.29 -3.80
C GLU A 28 -13.52 -4.85 -2.40
N ALA A 29 -13.14 -4.10 -1.35
CA ALA A 29 -13.40 -4.49 0.03
C ALA A 29 -14.91 -4.59 0.34
N TYR A 30 -15.71 -3.64 -0.13
CA TYR A 30 -17.16 -3.66 0.00
C TYR A 30 -17.78 -4.86 -0.74
N ARG A 31 -17.25 -5.22 -1.92
CA ARG A 31 -17.71 -6.39 -2.67
C ARG A 31 -17.46 -7.71 -1.94
N ILE A 32 -16.39 -7.81 -1.15
CA ILE A 32 -16.04 -9.03 -0.40
C ILE A 32 -16.93 -9.20 0.85
N THR A 33 -17.14 -8.12 1.61
CA THR A 33 -17.74 -8.18 2.95
C THR A 33 -19.18 -7.65 3.02
N GLY A 34 -19.60 -6.77 2.10
CA GLY A 34 -20.87 -6.07 2.22
C GLY A 34 -20.99 -5.32 3.55
N PHE A 35 -22.06 -5.59 4.30
CA PHE A 35 -22.32 -5.01 5.63
C PHE A 35 -22.05 -5.99 6.78
N ASP A 36 -21.49 -7.17 6.51
CA ASP A 36 -21.16 -8.17 7.53
C ASP A 36 -19.86 -7.79 8.26
N LEU A 37 -19.95 -6.79 9.14
CA LEU A 37 -18.89 -6.40 10.08
C LEU A 37 -19.24 -6.89 11.49
N PRO A 38 -18.25 -7.24 12.35
CA PRO A 38 -16.81 -7.01 12.23
C PRO A 38 -15.94 -8.26 11.93
N ASN A 39 -16.51 -9.47 11.93
CA ASN A 39 -15.74 -10.73 11.88
C ASN A 39 -15.55 -11.30 10.47
N SER A 40 -15.54 -10.47 9.43
CA SER A 40 -15.38 -10.90 8.04
C SER A 40 -14.01 -10.53 7.48
N ALA A 41 -13.53 -11.33 6.52
CA ALA A 41 -12.20 -11.16 5.92
C ALA A 41 -11.99 -9.80 5.23
N GLY A 42 -13.06 -9.15 4.76
CA GLY A 42 -12.99 -7.84 4.12
C GLY A 42 -13.26 -6.65 5.06
N ALA A 43 -13.60 -6.86 6.33
CA ALA A 43 -13.85 -5.76 7.28
C ALA A 43 -12.61 -4.86 7.48
N PHE A 44 -11.43 -5.47 7.56
CA PHE A 44 -10.17 -4.73 7.70
C PHE A 44 -9.80 -3.93 6.43
N PRO A 45 -9.79 -4.52 5.22
CA PRO A 45 -9.68 -3.77 3.97
C PRO A 45 -10.70 -2.64 3.81
N LEU A 46 -11.94 -2.85 4.25
CA LEU A 46 -13.01 -1.84 4.16
C LEU A 46 -12.66 -0.61 5.02
N LEU A 47 -12.27 -0.85 6.29
CA LEU A 47 -11.85 0.22 7.19
C LEU A 47 -10.66 1.01 6.62
N LEU A 48 -9.65 0.30 6.13
CA LEU A 48 -8.49 0.95 5.49
C LEU A 48 -8.89 1.76 4.26
N GLY A 49 -9.76 1.22 3.40
CA GLY A 49 -10.27 1.93 2.23
C GLY A 49 -10.98 3.24 2.61
N VAL A 50 -11.80 3.23 3.67
CA VAL A 50 -12.46 4.44 4.17
C VAL A 50 -11.45 5.47 4.65
N ILE A 51 -10.44 5.05 5.43
CA ILE A 51 -9.38 5.93 5.92
C ILE A 51 -8.59 6.52 4.74
N MET A 52 -8.20 5.71 3.77
CA MET A 52 -7.45 6.16 2.60
C MET A 52 -8.23 7.21 1.79
N VAL A 53 -9.51 6.95 1.52
CA VAL A 53 -10.39 7.91 0.83
C VAL A 53 -10.53 9.20 1.63
N ALA A 54 -10.80 9.11 2.93
CA ALA A 54 -10.94 10.28 3.80
C ALA A 54 -9.65 11.12 3.83
N SER A 55 -8.49 10.48 3.98
CA SER A 55 -7.18 11.15 3.94
C SER A 55 -6.94 11.81 2.59
N MET A 56 -7.24 11.14 1.47
CA MET A 56 -7.05 11.72 0.14
C MET A 56 -7.97 12.91 -0.11
N VAL A 57 -9.23 12.83 0.31
CA VAL A 57 -10.16 13.97 0.25
C VAL A 57 -9.63 15.14 1.08
N ALA A 58 -9.17 14.89 2.31
CA ALA A 58 -8.59 15.93 3.17
C ALA A 58 -7.35 16.59 2.54
N ILE A 59 -6.43 15.80 1.98
CA ILE A 59 -5.23 16.29 1.29
C ILE A 59 -5.62 17.16 0.10
N ILE A 60 -6.51 16.69 -0.78
CA ILE A 60 -6.96 17.43 -1.96
C ILE A 60 -7.65 18.73 -1.57
N LEU A 61 -8.49 18.72 -0.53
CA LEU A 61 -9.16 19.92 -0.02
C LEU A 61 -8.15 20.94 0.55
N GLY A 62 -7.14 20.47 1.28
CA GLY A 62 -6.06 21.32 1.82
C GLY A 62 -5.21 21.98 0.72
N GLN A 63 -4.96 21.25 -0.36
CA GLN A 63 -4.14 21.73 -1.48
C GLN A 63 -4.86 22.71 -2.42
N ARG A 64 -6.18 22.91 -2.28
CA ARG A 64 -6.95 23.82 -3.17
C ARG A 64 -6.44 25.25 -3.20
N ARG A 65 -5.76 25.70 -2.14
CA ARG A 65 -5.23 27.07 -2.01
C ARG A 65 -3.75 27.20 -2.38
N HIS A 66 -3.08 26.11 -2.76
CA HIS A 66 -1.67 26.16 -3.12
C HIS A 66 -1.49 26.60 -4.57
N THR A 67 -0.44 27.39 -4.82
CA THR A 67 -0.06 27.84 -6.16
C THR A 67 0.45 26.65 -6.99
N GLY A 68 0.13 26.64 -8.28
CA GLY A 68 0.55 25.59 -9.22
C GLY A 68 2.07 25.56 -9.42
N PRO A 69 2.62 24.42 -9.88
CA PRO A 69 4.05 24.25 -10.08
C PRO A 69 4.58 25.15 -11.20
N GLU A 70 5.74 25.76 -10.99
CA GLU A 70 6.53 26.40 -12.04
C GLU A 70 7.27 25.31 -12.83
N THR A 71 6.64 24.74 -13.86
CA THR A 71 7.31 23.77 -14.73
C THR A 71 7.11 24.04 -16.22
N GLN A 72 8.16 23.78 -16.99
CA GLN A 72 8.24 23.99 -18.42
C GLN A 72 7.89 22.69 -19.17
N GLY A 73 6.61 22.32 -19.21
CA GLY A 73 6.10 21.27 -20.10
C GLY A 73 5.76 19.91 -19.47
N VAL A 74 4.84 19.20 -20.11
CA VAL A 74 4.15 17.99 -19.62
C VAL A 74 5.08 16.76 -19.47
N LEU A 75 6.10 16.63 -20.34
CA LEU A 75 7.01 15.48 -20.33
C LEU A 75 8.04 15.54 -19.19
N ASP A 76 8.58 16.72 -18.90
CA ASP A 76 9.51 16.89 -17.77
C ASP A 76 8.79 16.78 -16.43
N GLU A 77 7.55 17.27 -16.36
CA GLU A 77 6.66 17.08 -15.20
C GLU A 77 6.40 15.59 -14.94
N ALA A 78 6.09 14.79 -15.97
CA ALA A 78 5.90 13.35 -15.81
C ALA A 78 7.18 12.64 -15.35
N ARG A 79 8.34 12.98 -15.92
CA ARG A 79 9.61 12.33 -15.56
C ARG A 79 10.03 12.64 -14.12
N HIS A 80 9.92 13.89 -13.69
CA HIS A 80 10.16 14.28 -12.30
C HIS A 80 9.19 13.59 -11.35
N PHE A 81 7.91 13.56 -11.74
CA PHE A 81 6.86 12.93 -10.98
C PHE A 81 7.14 11.43 -10.71
N PHE A 82 7.47 10.64 -11.74
CA PHE A 82 7.79 9.21 -11.58
C PHE A 82 9.04 8.98 -10.72
N ARG A 83 10.08 9.80 -10.89
CA ARG A 83 11.31 9.67 -10.11
C ARG A 83 11.10 9.93 -8.63
N GLU A 84 10.20 10.86 -8.29
CA GLU A 84 9.98 11.29 -6.91
C GLU A 84 8.91 10.45 -6.20
N HIS A 85 7.85 10.02 -6.91
CA HIS A 85 6.73 9.30 -6.32
C HIS A 85 6.82 7.77 -6.48
N PHE A 86 7.61 7.27 -7.42
CA PHE A 86 7.81 5.84 -7.66
C PHE A 86 9.30 5.46 -7.56
N PRO A 87 9.94 5.59 -6.37
CA PRO A 87 11.28 5.08 -6.16
C PRO A 87 11.33 3.57 -6.44
N MET A 88 12.48 3.10 -6.94
CA MET A 88 12.71 1.70 -7.33
C MET A 88 12.31 0.70 -6.24
N ALA A 89 12.51 1.06 -4.96
CA ALA A 89 12.12 0.23 -3.83
C ALA A 89 10.61 -0.08 -3.80
N ILE A 90 9.74 0.90 -4.12
CA ILE A 90 8.29 0.69 -4.17
C ILE A 90 7.93 -0.22 -5.35
N ILE A 91 8.55 -0.03 -6.50
CA ILE A 91 8.31 -0.85 -7.69
C ILE A 91 8.69 -2.31 -7.42
N VAL A 92 9.89 -2.54 -6.90
CA VAL A 92 10.38 -3.89 -6.59
C VAL A 92 9.53 -4.52 -5.49
N PHE A 93 9.23 -3.80 -4.41
CA PHE A 93 8.38 -4.32 -3.34
C PHE A 93 6.96 -4.67 -3.85
N SER A 94 6.38 -3.84 -4.72
CA SER A 94 5.07 -4.12 -5.34
C SER A 94 5.12 -5.35 -6.26
N ALA A 95 6.21 -5.52 -7.01
CA ALA A 95 6.42 -6.72 -7.82
C ALA A 95 6.56 -7.98 -6.95
N MET A 96 7.28 -7.89 -5.82
CA MET A 96 7.38 -8.97 -4.85
C MET A 96 6.03 -9.31 -4.22
N ALA A 97 5.22 -8.30 -3.87
CA ALA A 97 3.88 -8.50 -3.33
C ALA A 97 2.96 -9.18 -4.36
N THR A 98 3.08 -8.82 -5.64
CA THR A 98 2.37 -9.49 -6.73
C THR A 98 2.83 -10.93 -6.88
N GLY A 99 4.14 -11.19 -6.80
CA GLY A 99 4.70 -12.55 -6.78
C GLY A 99 4.16 -13.39 -5.62
N TYR A 100 4.05 -12.80 -4.43
CA TYR A 100 3.45 -13.46 -3.26
C TYR A 100 2.00 -13.91 -3.51
N LEU A 101 1.18 -13.12 -4.20
CA LEU A 101 -0.20 -13.52 -4.57
C LEU A 101 -0.22 -14.78 -5.43
N PHE A 102 0.73 -14.93 -6.37
CA PHE A 102 0.85 -16.16 -7.16
C PHE A 102 1.32 -17.34 -6.28
N LEU A 103 2.34 -17.12 -5.44
CA LEU A 103 2.87 -18.15 -4.54
C LEU A 103 1.83 -18.67 -3.55
N LEU A 104 0.88 -17.83 -3.12
CA LEU A 104 -0.20 -18.25 -2.22
C LEU A 104 -1.02 -19.41 -2.79
N THR A 105 -1.26 -19.42 -4.11
CA THR A 105 -2.06 -20.47 -4.75
C THR A 105 -1.32 -21.82 -4.83
N SER A 106 0.01 -21.81 -4.90
CA SER A 106 0.82 -23.04 -5.08
C SER A 106 1.43 -23.58 -3.79
N LEU A 107 1.93 -22.70 -2.90
CA LEU A 107 2.72 -23.08 -1.72
C LEU A 107 1.94 -23.02 -0.40
N GLY A 108 0.72 -22.49 -0.43
CA GLY A 108 -0.08 -22.24 0.77
C GLY A 108 0.40 -21.02 1.55
N PHE A 109 -0.37 -20.63 2.57
CA PHE A 109 -0.20 -19.34 3.23
C PHE A 109 1.14 -19.20 3.97
N ILE A 110 1.50 -20.20 4.78
CA ILE A 110 2.66 -20.11 5.68
C ILE A 110 3.96 -20.01 4.88
N SER A 111 4.14 -20.91 3.91
CA SER A 111 5.35 -20.98 3.08
C SER A 111 5.50 -19.74 2.20
N ALA A 112 4.42 -19.32 1.53
CA ALA A 112 4.44 -18.11 0.69
C ALA A 112 4.74 -16.85 1.53
N THR A 113 4.12 -16.71 2.71
CA THR A 113 4.32 -15.56 3.60
C THR A 113 5.74 -15.51 4.14
N ALA A 114 6.28 -16.66 4.57
CA ALA A 114 7.65 -16.74 5.06
C ALA A 114 8.67 -16.35 3.98
N ILE A 115 8.52 -16.86 2.75
CA ILE A 115 9.38 -16.51 1.61
C ILE A 115 9.26 -15.01 1.31
N PHE A 116 8.04 -14.48 1.19
CA PHE A 116 7.82 -13.07 0.88
C PHE A 116 8.43 -12.14 1.94
N LEU A 117 8.18 -12.40 3.22
CA LEU A 117 8.72 -11.61 4.31
C LEU A 117 10.24 -11.70 4.38
N PHE A 118 10.81 -12.90 4.23
CA PHE A 118 12.26 -13.07 4.24
C PHE A 118 12.92 -12.29 3.10
N VAL A 119 12.49 -12.51 1.85
CA VAL A 119 13.08 -11.84 0.68
C VAL A 119 12.88 -10.33 0.78
N SER A 120 11.72 -9.86 1.24
CA SER A 120 11.44 -8.43 1.34
C SER A 120 12.27 -7.76 2.43
N GLN A 121 12.43 -8.39 3.60
CA GLN A 121 13.30 -7.87 4.65
C GLN A 121 14.76 -7.85 4.21
N VAL A 122 15.25 -8.91 3.56
CA VAL A 122 16.63 -8.95 3.04
C VAL A 122 16.86 -7.84 2.02
N TYR A 123 15.91 -7.62 1.11
CA TYR A 123 15.97 -6.56 0.11
C TYR A 123 15.94 -5.16 0.75
N LEU A 124 14.95 -4.87 1.61
CA LEU A 124 14.75 -3.56 2.23
C LEU A 124 15.85 -3.21 3.25
N ARG A 125 16.37 -4.20 3.99
CA ARG A 125 17.43 -3.99 5.01
C ARG A 125 18.84 -4.16 4.48
N ARG A 126 19.03 -4.22 3.15
CA ARG A 126 20.35 -4.36 2.50
C ARG A 126 21.17 -5.55 3.03
N GLY A 127 20.55 -6.71 3.23
CA GLY A 127 21.28 -7.97 3.44
C GLY A 127 21.60 -8.36 4.89
N HIS A 128 21.05 -7.72 5.92
CA HIS A 128 21.26 -8.18 7.31
C HIS A 128 20.44 -9.44 7.62
N LEU A 129 20.98 -10.61 7.26
CA LEU A 129 20.29 -11.90 7.26
C LEU A 129 19.74 -12.29 8.65
N LEU A 130 20.50 -12.10 9.72
CA LEU A 130 20.13 -12.57 11.06
C LEU A 130 18.90 -11.82 11.63
N THR A 131 18.93 -10.49 11.60
CA THR A 131 17.78 -9.66 12.02
C THR A 131 16.60 -9.84 11.07
N SER A 132 16.85 -10.04 9.77
CA SER A 132 15.78 -10.31 8.80
C SER A 132 15.07 -11.62 9.11
N SER A 133 15.79 -12.67 9.48
CA SER A 133 15.21 -13.96 9.89
C SER A 133 14.38 -13.82 11.17
N ILE A 134 14.88 -13.13 12.19
CA ILE A 134 14.15 -12.93 13.45
C ILE A 134 12.86 -12.12 13.21
N VAL A 135 12.97 -10.99 12.51
CA VAL A 135 11.81 -10.15 12.19
C VAL A 135 10.80 -10.93 11.35
N THR A 136 11.27 -11.73 10.40
CA THR A 136 10.39 -12.59 9.58
C THR A 136 9.67 -13.62 10.43
N ALA A 137 10.38 -14.33 11.31
CA ALA A 137 9.79 -15.35 12.17
C ALA A 137 8.74 -14.77 13.12
N VAL A 138 9.06 -13.65 13.79
CA VAL A 138 8.14 -12.95 14.69
C VAL A 138 6.93 -12.40 13.92
N SER A 139 7.15 -11.74 12.79
CA SER A 139 6.08 -11.16 11.99
C SER A 139 5.15 -12.24 11.44
N THR A 140 5.71 -13.34 10.92
CA THR A 140 4.92 -14.49 10.43
C THR A 140 4.07 -15.07 11.57
N GLY A 141 4.63 -15.23 12.77
CA GLY A 141 3.90 -15.73 13.94
C GLY A 141 2.74 -14.82 14.34
N ILE A 142 2.98 -13.50 14.39
CA ILE A 142 1.94 -12.50 14.69
C ILE A 142 0.84 -12.53 13.61
N ILE A 143 1.23 -12.55 12.34
CA ILE A 143 0.29 -12.61 11.22
C ILE A 143 -0.56 -13.88 11.31
N TYR A 144 0.05 -15.05 11.53
CA TYR A 144 -0.69 -16.31 11.71
C TYR A 144 -1.69 -16.22 12.87
N ALA A 145 -1.28 -15.67 14.01
CA ALA A 145 -2.16 -15.48 15.15
C ALA A 145 -3.33 -14.55 14.81
N LEU A 146 -3.09 -13.43 14.11
CA LEU A 146 -4.15 -12.53 13.66
C LEU A 146 -5.14 -13.25 12.72
N PHE A 147 -4.66 -13.99 11.71
CA PHE A 147 -5.55 -14.69 10.79
C PHE A 147 -6.37 -15.79 11.46
N LYS A 148 -5.74 -16.57 12.34
CA LYS A 148 -6.42 -17.68 13.01
C LYS A 148 -7.38 -17.20 14.11
N LEU A 149 -6.94 -16.25 14.94
CA LEU A 149 -7.68 -15.82 16.13
C LEU A 149 -8.65 -14.68 15.84
N LEU A 150 -8.22 -13.69 15.04
CA LEU A 150 -9.00 -12.48 14.77
C LEU A 150 -9.92 -12.66 13.55
N PHE A 151 -9.42 -13.27 12.47
CA PHE A 151 -10.19 -13.42 11.23
C PHE A 151 -10.91 -14.76 11.11
N GLN A 152 -10.61 -15.74 11.98
CA GLN A 152 -11.17 -17.10 11.96
C GLN A 152 -11.16 -17.76 10.57
N VAL A 153 -10.26 -17.31 9.68
CA VAL A 153 -10.13 -17.85 8.34
C VAL A 153 -9.29 -19.12 8.44
N TYR A 154 -9.85 -20.24 7.99
CA TYR A 154 -9.08 -21.46 7.76
C TYR A 154 -8.12 -21.21 6.59
N LEU A 155 -6.86 -20.97 6.92
CA LEU A 155 -5.76 -20.89 5.97
C LEU A 155 -5.44 -22.33 5.50
N PRO A 156 -5.50 -22.64 4.19
CA PRO A 156 -5.04 -23.92 3.66
C PRO A 156 -3.52 -24.10 3.81
#